data_AF-A0A0A8HAH3-F1
#
_entry.id   AF-A0A0A8HAH3-F1
#
_cell.length_a   1.000
_cell.length_b   1.000
_cell.length_c   1.000
_cell.angle_alpha   90.00
_cell.angle_beta   90.00
_cell.angle_gamma   90.00
#
_symmetry.space_group_name_H-M   'P 1'
#
loop_
_entity.id
_entity.type
_entity.pdbx_description
1 polymer ?
#
loop_
_entity_poly.entity_id
_entity_poly.type
_entity_poly.pdbx_seq_one_letter_code
_entity_poly.pdbx_strand_id
1 'polypeptide(L)'
;MKKVIFMFCLALGFSACALDQRGVNPNQAQATQANSDVVVQKVDKDDVRSIIREEKMLANDTSADNDLTFTAVGEGIAPLNTVSVGQALALAKRAAITDAYRQLASKLYGVRVNGKDTVKDAMLKSSTITAQVNGLIKNASVVDQDFKDGLYRVNVELKIDADKWKELFAY
;
A
#
# COMPACT_ATOMS: atom_id res chain seq x y z
N MET A 1 34.51 -1.40 -19.17
CA MET A 1 33.78 -0.28 -19.83
C MET A 1 32.67 0.16 -18.87
N LYS A 2 32.94 1.10 -17.96
CA LYS A 2 32.56 2.54 -17.93
C LYS A 2 31.05 2.83 -17.81
N LYS A 3 30.67 3.51 -16.70
CA LYS A 3 29.64 4.57 -16.48
C LYS A 3 29.44 4.71 -14.95
N VAL A 4 30.10 5.63 -14.21
CA VAL A 4 29.99 7.10 -14.06
C VAL A 4 28.61 7.57 -13.57
N ILE A 5 28.56 8.11 -12.35
CA ILE A 5 27.99 9.41 -11.95
C ILE A 5 28.10 9.52 -10.41
N PHE A 6 28.93 10.45 -9.91
CA PHE A 6 28.75 10.99 -8.56
C PHE A 6 29.07 12.49 -8.56
N MET A 7 28.22 13.18 -7.82
CA MET A 7 27.84 14.58 -7.91
C MET A 7 28.83 15.48 -7.14
N PHE A 8 29.22 16.58 -7.78
CA PHE A 8 30.04 17.66 -7.24
C PHE A 8 29.12 18.83 -6.87
N CYS A 9 29.19 19.34 -5.64
CA CYS A 9 28.95 20.76 -5.39
C CYS A 9 29.64 21.20 -4.10
N LEU A 10 30.52 22.17 -4.31
CA LEU A 10 31.58 22.69 -3.47
C LEU A 10 31.04 23.76 -2.50
N ALA A 11 31.50 23.71 -1.26
CA ALA A 11 31.33 24.76 -0.26
C ALA A 11 32.25 25.95 -0.54
N LEU A 12 31.71 27.17 -0.44
CA LEU A 12 32.49 28.38 -0.16
C LEU A 12 31.66 29.32 0.73
N GLY A 13 32.19 29.61 1.91
CA GLY A 13 31.72 30.66 2.79
C GLY A 13 32.69 31.84 2.79
N PHE A 14 32.14 33.04 3.01
CA PHE A 14 32.81 34.28 3.47
C PHE A 14 31.70 35.09 4.17
N SER A 15 31.67 35.22 5.49
CA SER A 15 32.44 36.12 6.37
C SER A 15 32.04 37.60 6.23
N ALA A 16 31.43 38.16 7.29
CA ALA A 16 31.82 39.40 7.99
C ALA A 16 30.63 40.10 8.67
N CYS A 17 30.76 40.33 9.98
CA CYS A 17 29.96 41.27 10.77
C CYS A 17 30.70 42.61 10.90
N ALA A 18 30.01 43.76 10.87
CA ALA A 18 30.25 44.88 11.80
C ALA A 18 29.24 46.05 11.63
N LEU A 19 28.63 46.37 12.78
CA LEU A 19 28.12 47.62 13.37
C LEU A 19 28.55 48.98 12.73
N ASP A 20 27.62 49.94 12.58
CA ASP A 20 27.71 51.27 13.23
C ASP A 20 26.39 52.09 13.18
N GLN A 21 26.16 52.90 14.20
CA GLN A 21 24.98 53.69 14.57
C GLN A 21 24.90 55.04 13.83
N ARG A 22 23.68 55.61 13.74
CA ARG A 22 23.37 57.01 14.11
C ARG A 22 21.88 57.31 13.95
N GLY A 23 21.25 57.72 15.05
CA GLY A 23 19.86 58.19 15.06
C GLY A 23 19.74 59.68 14.76
N VAL A 24 18.59 60.10 14.21
CA VAL A 24 17.99 61.44 14.35
C VAL A 24 16.45 61.32 14.30
N ASN A 25 15.83 62.16 15.11
CA ASN A 25 14.43 62.34 15.54
C ASN A 25 13.30 62.42 14.48
N PRO A 26 12.03 62.37 14.94
CA PRO A 26 10.82 62.46 14.13
C PRO A 26 10.35 63.92 13.97
N ASN A 27 9.82 64.29 12.80
CA ASN A 27 8.60 65.10 12.64
C ASN A 27 8.39 65.60 11.20
N GLN A 28 7.14 65.45 10.75
CA GLN A 28 6.37 66.33 9.85
C GLN A 28 6.77 66.38 8.37
N ALA A 29 5.89 65.82 7.51
CA ALA A 29 5.02 66.54 6.57
C ALA A 29 5.62 66.44 5.15
N GLN A 30 4.91 66.23 4.03
CA GLN A 30 3.58 66.60 3.59
C GLN A 30 3.08 65.61 2.52
N ALA A 31 1.77 65.70 2.28
CA ALA A 31 0.96 65.01 1.28
C ALA A 31 1.51 65.01 -0.15
N THR A 32 1.09 64.03 -0.97
CA THR A 32 0.22 64.29 -2.14
C THR A 32 -0.52 63.00 -2.50
N GLN A 33 -1.85 63.10 -2.56
CA GLN A 33 -2.76 62.05 -3.04
C GLN A 33 -2.73 61.99 -4.57
N ALA A 34 -2.67 60.78 -5.13
CA ALA A 34 -3.17 60.50 -6.47
C ALA A 34 -3.93 59.16 -6.42
N ASN A 35 -5.24 59.29 -6.55
CA ASN A 35 -6.26 58.27 -6.43
C ASN A 35 -6.26 57.35 -7.66
N SER A 36 -5.88 56.09 -7.48
CA SER A 36 -6.55 54.98 -8.15
C SER A 36 -7.04 54.04 -7.07
N ASP A 37 -8.37 53.96 -6.93
CA ASP A 37 -9.06 53.11 -5.98
C ASP A 37 -8.89 51.63 -6.38
N VAL A 38 -7.69 51.11 -6.13
CA VAL A 38 -7.50 49.69 -5.90
C VAL A 38 -7.91 49.50 -4.44
N VAL A 39 -9.11 48.98 -4.23
CA VAL A 39 -9.54 48.50 -2.91
C VAL A 39 -8.62 47.34 -2.54
N VAL A 40 -7.49 47.66 -1.93
CA VAL A 40 -6.63 46.69 -1.27
C VAL A 40 -7.39 46.28 -0.02
N GLN A 41 -8.18 45.21 -0.15
CA GLN A 41 -8.73 44.53 1.00
C GLN A 41 -7.54 44.13 1.88
N LYS A 42 -7.38 44.84 3.00
CA LYS A 42 -6.38 44.52 4.02
C LYS A 42 -6.81 43.21 4.65
N VAL A 43 -6.41 42.11 4.02
CA VAL A 43 -6.41 40.81 4.66
C VAL A 43 -5.28 40.83 5.68
N ASP A 44 -5.64 40.77 6.95
CA ASP A 44 -4.65 40.63 8.01
C ASP A 44 -3.87 39.33 7.79
N LYS A 45 -2.55 39.38 8.00
CA LYS A 45 -1.65 38.22 7.83
C LYS A 45 -2.13 37.01 8.63
N ASP A 46 -2.80 37.27 9.75
CA ASP A 46 -3.30 36.25 10.66
C ASP A 46 -4.62 35.63 10.18
N ASP A 47 -5.44 36.35 9.40
CA ASP A 47 -6.63 35.83 8.73
C ASP A 47 -6.27 34.95 7.53
N VAL A 48 -5.24 35.32 6.76
CA VAL A 48 -4.72 34.45 5.70
C VAL A 48 -4.12 33.17 6.31
N ARG A 49 -3.50 33.27 7.50
CA ARG A 49 -3.00 32.10 8.23
C ARG A 49 -4.12 31.23 8.78
N SER A 50 -5.25 31.78 9.22
CA SER A 50 -6.40 30.97 9.66
C SER A 50 -7.07 30.27 8.49
N ILE A 51 -7.20 30.92 7.33
CA ILE A 51 -7.74 30.30 6.10
C ILE A 51 -6.80 29.19 5.59
N ILE A 52 -5.48 29.39 5.58
CA ILE A 52 -4.52 28.33 5.23
C ILE A 52 -4.53 27.20 6.26
N ARG A 53 -4.85 27.48 7.52
CA ARG A 53 -4.98 26.45 8.57
C ARG A 53 -6.30 25.69 8.44
N GLU A 54 -7.40 26.36 8.09
CA GLU A 54 -8.73 25.80 7.86
C GLU A 54 -8.83 25.01 6.55
N GLU A 55 -8.24 25.49 5.44
CA GLU A 55 -8.14 24.71 4.20
C GLU A 55 -7.13 23.56 4.30
N LYS A 56 -6.16 23.67 5.21
CA LYS A 56 -5.27 22.56 5.59
C LYS A 56 -5.84 21.76 6.78
N MET A 57 -7.17 21.70 6.91
CA MET A 57 -7.86 20.73 7.77
C MET A 57 -8.20 19.45 7.01
N LEU A 58 -7.15 18.77 6.57
CA LEU A 58 -7.03 17.35 6.87
C LEU A 58 -5.66 17.21 7.52
N ALA A 59 -5.65 17.33 8.85
CA ALA A 59 -4.69 16.56 9.61
C ALA A 59 -4.74 15.16 9.01
N ASN A 60 -3.63 14.73 8.43
CA ASN A 60 -3.48 13.37 7.99
C ASN A 60 -3.43 12.51 9.25
N ASP A 61 -4.61 12.29 9.82
CA ASP A 61 -4.88 11.31 10.85
C ASP A 61 -4.85 9.94 10.15
N THR A 62 -3.73 9.58 9.51
CA THR A 62 -3.42 8.19 9.15
C THR A 62 -3.02 7.41 10.39
N SER A 63 -3.73 7.66 11.49
CA SER A 63 -3.95 6.71 12.56
C SER A 63 -5.07 5.73 12.18
N ALA A 64 -5.79 5.98 11.07
CA ALA A 64 -6.54 4.95 10.37
C ALA A 64 -5.52 4.00 9.73
N ASP A 65 -5.30 2.86 10.37
CA ASP A 65 -4.56 1.71 9.85
C ASP A 65 -5.06 1.39 8.43
N ASN A 66 -4.40 1.95 7.42
CA ASN A 66 -4.72 1.71 6.01
C ASN A 66 -4.19 0.33 5.58
N ASP A 67 -3.90 -0.58 6.50
CA ASP A 67 -3.50 -1.94 6.18
C ASP A 67 -4.72 -2.82 5.88
N LEU A 68 -4.79 -3.30 4.65
CA LEU A 68 -5.72 -4.32 4.20
C LEU A 68 -5.14 -5.70 4.55
N THR A 69 -5.92 -6.49 5.29
CA THR A 69 -5.57 -7.85 5.71
C THR A 69 -6.37 -8.88 4.93
N PHE A 70 -5.68 -9.79 4.26
CA PHE A 70 -6.30 -10.92 3.57
C PHE A 70 -5.92 -12.22 4.26
N THR A 71 -6.92 -13.01 4.63
CA THR A 71 -6.72 -14.31 5.27
C THR A 71 -7.28 -15.45 4.43
N ALA A 72 -6.63 -16.60 4.51
CA ALA A 72 -7.11 -17.84 3.92
C ALA A 72 -6.75 -19.04 4.78
N VAL A 73 -7.58 -20.08 4.71
CA VAL A 73 -7.41 -21.31 5.47
C VAL A 73 -7.15 -22.43 4.48
N GLY A 74 -6.01 -23.10 4.58
CA GLY A 74 -5.70 -24.28 3.78
C GLY A 74 -5.76 -25.55 4.61
N GLU A 75 -6.18 -26.62 3.97
CA GLU A 75 -6.30 -27.94 4.58
C GLU A 75 -5.51 -28.99 3.79
N GLY A 76 -4.86 -29.88 4.51
CA GLY A 76 -4.03 -30.93 3.94
C GLY A 76 -4.18 -32.23 4.71
N ILE A 77 -4.48 -33.31 3.99
CA ILE A 77 -4.65 -34.63 4.59
C ILE A 77 -3.38 -35.43 4.39
N ALA A 78 -2.92 -36.10 5.46
CA ALA A 78 -1.82 -37.03 5.37
C ALA A 78 -2.22 -38.26 4.52
N PRO A 79 -1.40 -38.68 3.54
CA PRO A 79 -1.69 -39.88 2.78
C PRO A 79 -1.55 -41.12 3.67
N LEU A 80 -2.33 -42.16 3.38
CA LEU A 80 -2.37 -43.39 4.18
C LEU A 80 -1.08 -44.22 4.07
N ASN A 81 -0.28 -44.02 3.02
CA ASN A 81 0.91 -44.81 2.69
C ASN A 81 2.24 -44.14 3.12
N THR A 82 2.30 -43.62 4.34
CA THR A 82 3.50 -42.97 4.88
C THR A 82 4.37 -43.95 5.67
N VAL A 83 5.70 -43.84 5.53
CA VAL A 83 6.69 -44.67 6.22
C VAL A 83 6.80 -44.29 7.70
N SER A 84 6.62 -43.01 8.04
CA SER A 84 6.68 -42.53 9.42
C SER A 84 5.65 -41.43 9.69
N VAL A 85 5.30 -41.27 10.97
CA VAL A 85 4.40 -40.19 11.43
C VAL A 85 4.97 -38.81 11.08
N GLY A 86 6.30 -38.64 11.17
CA GLY A 86 6.96 -37.40 10.77
C GLY A 86 6.81 -37.12 9.27
N GLN A 87 6.88 -38.16 8.42
CA GLN A 87 6.63 -38.02 6.99
C GLN A 87 5.17 -37.63 6.72
N ALA A 88 4.22 -38.28 7.39
CA ALA A 88 2.80 -37.98 7.28
C ALA A 88 2.50 -36.52 7.60
N LEU A 89 3.03 -36.02 8.73
CA LEU A 89 2.89 -34.63 9.16
C LEU A 89 3.50 -33.67 8.15
N ALA A 90 4.72 -33.95 7.67
CA ALA A 90 5.40 -33.09 6.70
C ALA A 90 4.62 -32.99 5.36
N LEU A 91 4.04 -34.10 4.90
CA LEU A 91 3.22 -34.11 3.68
C LEU A 91 1.90 -33.36 3.87
N ALA A 92 1.19 -33.61 4.97
CA ALA A 92 -0.05 -32.92 5.30
C ALA A 92 0.17 -31.41 5.42
N LYS A 93 1.25 -30.99 6.12
CA LYS A 93 1.63 -29.59 6.24
C LYS A 93 1.90 -28.93 4.89
N ARG A 94 2.64 -29.60 3.99
CA ARG A 94 2.90 -29.07 2.63
C ARG A 94 1.61 -28.89 1.85
N ALA A 95 0.73 -29.89 1.87
CA ALA A 95 -0.56 -29.83 1.19
C ALA A 95 -1.41 -28.66 1.73
N ALA A 96 -1.50 -28.52 3.05
CA ALA A 96 -2.25 -27.46 3.70
C ALA A 96 -1.72 -26.06 3.36
N ILE A 97 -0.39 -25.88 3.38
CA ILE A 97 0.24 -24.61 2.99
C ILE A 97 -0.09 -24.28 1.53
N THR A 98 0.13 -25.22 0.60
CA THR A 98 -0.16 -24.99 -0.82
C THR A 98 -1.62 -24.66 -1.07
N ASP A 99 -2.54 -25.33 -0.36
CA ASP A 99 -3.96 -25.04 -0.45
C ASP A 99 -4.31 -23.64 0.11
N ALA A 100 -3.71 -23.25 1.23
CA ALA A 100 -3.91 -21.92 1.82
C ALA A 100 -3.47 -20.81 0.85
N TYR A 101 -2.29 -20.96 0.24
CA TYR A 101 -1.79 -20.04 -0.78
C TYR A 101 -2.66 -20.01 -2.03
N ARG A 102 -3.17 -21.16 -2.49
CA ARG A 102 -4.11 -21.24 -3.63
C ARG A 102 -5.39 -20.47 -3.33
N GLN A 103 -5.97 -20.65 -2.14
CA GLN A 103 -7.18 -19.94 -1.73
C GLN A 103 -6.92 -18.43 -1.60
N LEU A 104 -5.80 -18.06 -0.98
CA LEU A 104 -5.38 -16.65 -0.88
C LEU A 104 -5.20 -16.03 -2.27
N ALA A 105 -4.52 -16.73 -3.19
CA ALA A 105 -4.30 -16.25 -4.55
C ALA A 105 -5.61 -16.05 -5.30
N SER A 106 -6.57 -16.96 -5.11
CA SER A 106 -7.90 -16.87 -5.71
C SER A 106 -8.64 -15.62 -5.23
N LYS A 107 -8.49 -15.26 -3.94
CA LYS A 107 -9.07 -14.03 -3.37
C LYS A 107 -8.38 -12.76 -3.90
N LEU A 108 -7.07 -12.80 -4.09
CA LEU A 108 -6.28 -11.63 -4.49
C LEU A 108 -6.34 -11.35 -6.00
N TYR A 109 -6.12 -12.36 -6.83
CA TYR A 109 -5.95 -12.21 -8.29
C TYR A 109 -7.19 -12.62 -9.09
N GLY A 110 -8.20 -13.18 -8.43
CA GLY A 110 -9.34 -13.81 -9.09
C GLY A 110 -8.98 -15.13 -9.79
N VAL A 111 -9.98 -15.73 -10.43
CA VAL A 111 -9.86 -17.04 -11.10
C VAL A 111 -10.27 -16.88 -12.56
N ARG A 112 -9.41 -17.33 -13.48
CA ARG A 112 -9.78 -17.41 -14.91
C ARG A 112 -10.44 -18.75 -15.17
N VAL A 113 -11.68 -18.70 -15.66
CA VAL A 113 -12.49 -19.90 -15.98
C VAL A 113 -12.59 -20.02 -17.49
N ASN A 114 -12.11 -21.14 -18.03
CA ASN A 114 -12.25 -21.48 -19.45
C ASN A 114 -13.22 -22.65 -19.60
N GLY A 115 -14.36 -22.38 -20.25
CA GLY A 115 -15.32 -23.39 -20.69
C GLY A 115 -15.63 -23.15 -22.17
N LYS A 116 -15.50 -24.19 -23.00
CA LYS A 116 -15.80 -24.13 -24.44
C LYS A 116 -16.86 -25.16 -24.76
N ASP A 117 -18.10 -24.93 -24.34
CA ASP A 117 -19.21 -25.83 -24.66
C ASP A 117 -20.50 -25.04 -24.90
N THR A 118 -21.30 -25.48 -25.87
CA THR A 118 -22.67 -25.00 -26.06
C THR A 118 -23.64 -25.82 -25.20
N VAL A 119 -24.84 -25.31 -24.88
CA VAL A 119 -25.84 -26.02 -24.04
C VAL A 119 -26.14 -27.44 -24.57
N LYS A 120 -26.13 -27.62 -25.90
CA LYS A 120 -26.34 -28.92 -26.55
C LYS A 120 -25.18 -29.88 -26.31
N ASP A 121 -23.94 -29.38 -26.28
CA ASP A 121 -22.75 -30.19 -26.04
C ASP A 121 -22.66 -30.64 -24.59
N ALA A 122 -23.05 -29.80 -23.62
CA ALA A 122 -23.06 -30.15 -22.20
C ALA A 122 -24.06 -31.26 -21.84
N MET A 123 -25.15 -31.41 -22.60
CA MET A 123 -26.15 -32.47 -22.40
C MET A 123 -25.72 -33.83 -22.98
N LEU A 124 -24.84 -33.83 -23.98
CA LEU A 124 -24.46 -35.04 -24.75
C LEU A 124 -23.03 -35.51 -24.49
N LYS A 125 -22.14 -34.61 -24.05
CA LYS A 125 -20.73 -34.87 -23.77
C LYS A 125 -20.38 -34.48 -22.34
N SER A 126 -19.40 -35.19 -21.76
CA SER A 126 -18.77 -34.78 -20.50
C SER A 126 -18.02 -33.47 -20.73
N SER A 127 -18.58 -32.35 -20.28
CA SER A 127 -17.93 -31.04 -20.28
C SER A 127 -16.94 -30.96 -19.11
N THR A 128 -15.74 -30.45 -19.35
CA THR A 128 -14.74 -30.17 -18.30
C THR A 128 -14.47 -28.67 -18.27
N ILE A 129 -14.89 -28.00 -17.19
CA ILE A 129 -14.57 -26.59 -16.95
C ILE A 129 -13.29 -26.52 -16.13
N THR A 130 -12.28 -25.81 -16.64
CA THR A 130 -11.00 -25.62 -15.95
C THR A 130 -10.89 -24.21 -15.39
N ALA A 131 -10.51 -24.12 -14.12
CA ALA A 131 -10.27 -22.87 -13.40
C ALA A 131 -8.79 -22.79 -12.98
N GLN A 132 -8.12 -21.69 -13.27
CA GLN A 132 -6.70 -21.49 -12.96
C GLN A 132 -6.44 -20.14 -12.30
N VAL A 133 -5.47 -20.12 -11.39
CA VAL A 133 -4.99 -18.92 -10.71
C VAL A 133 -3.50 -18.77 -11.00
N ASN A 134 -3.13 -17.63 -11.56
CA ASN A 134 -1.75 -17.29 -11.88
C ASN A 134 -1.39 -15.98 -11.15
N GLY A 135 -0.48 -16.05 -10.20
CA GLY A 135 -0.05 -14.89 -9.41
C GLY A 135 1.11 -15.22 -8.48
N LEU A 136 1.90 -14.21 -8.14
CA LEU A 136 3.01 -14.33 -7.19
C LEU A 136 2.64 -13.64 -5.88
N ILE A 137 2.33 -14.43 -4.85
CA ILE A 137 2.10 -13.90 -3.51
C ILE A 137 3.45 -13.72 -2.81
N LYS A 138 3.72 -12.49 -2.36
CA LYS A 138 4.88 -12.17 -1.51
C LYS A 138 4.38 -11.77 -0.13
N ASN A 139 5.21 -11.98 0.89
CA ASN A 139 4.97 -11.49 2.24
C ASN A 139 3.72 -12.02 2.97
N ALA A 140 3.14 -13.14 2.53
CA ALA A 140 2.13 -13.83 3.33
C ALA A 140 2.80 -14.67 4.42
N SER A 141 2.30 -14.56 5.65
CA SER A 141 2.79 -15.28 6.83
C SER A 141 1.77 -16.33 7.27
N VAL A 142 2.26 -17.40 7.89
CA VAL A 142 1.39 -18.37 8.59
C VAL A 142 1.12 -17.82 9.98
N VAL A 143 -0.15 -17.53 10.29
CA VAL A 143 -0.58 -17.00 11.59
C VAL A 143 -0.96 -18.09 12.57
N ASP A 144 -1.46 -19.21 12.07
CA ASP A 144 -1.90 -20.33 12.89
C ASP A 144 -1.79 -21.66 12.12
N GLN A 145 -1.55 -22.75 12.86
CA GLN A 145 -1.40 -24.09 12.31
C GLN A 145 -1.80 -25.14 13.35
N ASP A 146 -2.61 -26.10 12.93
CA ASP A 146 -3.08 -27.21 13.78
C ASP A 146 -2.97 -28.54 13.02
N PHE A 147 -2.67 -29.61 13.74
CA PHE A 147 -2.69 -30.97 13.22
C PHE A 147 -3.50 -31.87 14.13
N LYS A 148 -4.64 -32.34 13.62
CA LYS A 148 -5.56 -33.21 14.35
C LYS A 148 -6.08 -34.33 13.46
N ASP A 149 -5.99 -35.56 13.95
CA ASP A 149 -6.58 -36.74 13.30
C ASP A 149 -6.17 -36.94 11.83
N GLY A 150 -4.93 -36.59 11.48
CA GLY A 150 -4.41 -36.72 10.10
C GLY A 150 -4.74 -35.55 9.17
N LEU A 151 -5.50 -34.57 9.66
CA LEU A 151 -5.78 -33.31 8.97
C LEU A 151 -4.87 -32.21 9.52
N TYR A 152 -4.15 -31.55 8.63
CA TYR A 152 -3.35 -30.36 8.93
C TYR A 152 -4.10 -29.13 8.41
N ARG A 153 -4.33 -28.14 9.28
CA ARG A 153 -4.96 -26.86 8.94
C ARG A 153 -3.94 -25.75 9.10
N VAL A 154 -3.91 -24.82 8.13
CA VAL A 154 -3.00 -23.66 8.13
C VAL A 154 -3.80 -22.41 7.82
N ASN A 155 -3.65 -21.41 8.68
CA ASN A 155 -4.16 -20.06 8.43
C ASN A 155 -3.02 -19.18 7.94
N VAL A 156 -3.18 -18.62 6.75
CA VAL A 156 -2.25 -17.64 6.18
C VAL A 156 -2.87 -16.26 6.18
N GLU A 157 -2.04 -15.24 6.40
CA GLU A 157 -2.40 -13.84 6.38
C GLU A 157 -1.45 -13.05 5.48
N LEU A 158 -1.98 -12.10 4.72
CA LEU A 158 -1.24 -11.11 3.97
C LEU A 158 -1.71 -9.73 4.40
N LYS A 159 -0.77 -8.89 4.84
CA LYS A 159 -1.01 -7.47 5.10
C LYS A 159 -0.47 -6.63 3.95
N ILE A 160 -1.28 -5.71 3.43
CA ILE A 160 -0.87 -4.76 2.40
C ILE A 160 -1.53 -3.42 2.65
N ASP A 161 -0.78 -2.34 2.46
CA ASP A 161 -1.33 -0.98 2.45
C ASP A 161 -2.42 -0.83 1.37
N ALA A 162 -3.56 -0.28 1.75
CA ALA A 162 -4.77 -0.18 0.93
C ALA A 162 -4.59 0.77 -0.26
N ASP A 163 -3.79 1.82 -0.11
CA ASP A 163 -3.53 2.77 -1.19
C ASP A 163 -2.62 2.12 -2.24
N LYS A 164 -1.59 1.39 -1.81
CA LYS A 164 -0.78 0.55 -2.72
C LYS A 164 -1.60 -0.54 -3.39
N TRP A 165 -2.52 -1.19 -2.68
CA TRP A 165 -3.40 -2.20 -3.27
C TRP A 165 -4.26 -1.59 -4.38
N LYS A 166 -4.86 -0.41 -4.16
CA LYS A 166 -5.62 0.31 -5.19
C LYS A 166 -4.72 0.66 -6.37
N GLU A 167 -3.50 1.16 -6.16
CA GLU A 167 -2.57 1.46 -7.25
C GLU A 167 -2.23 0.22 -8.11
N LEU A 168 -2.04 -0.94 -7.48
CA LEU A 168 -1.64 -2.17 -8.18
C LEU A 168 -2.80 -2.89 -8.88
N PHE A 169 -4.03 -2.74 -8.41
CA PHE A 169 -5.17 -3.57 -8.83
C PHE A 169 -6.42 -2.80 -9.26
N ALA A 170 -6.50 -1.48 -9.05
CA ALA A 170 -7.56 -0.66 -9.64
C ALA A 170 -7.23 -0.41 -11.13
N TYR A 171 -8.07 -0.96 -12.00
CA TYR A 171 -8.14 -0.62 -13.42
C TYR A 171 -9.21 0.43 -13.65
#